data_AF-A0AAN7HEV5-F1
#
_entry.id   AF-A0AAN7HEV5-F1
#
_cell.length_a   1.000
_cell.length_b   1.000
_cell.length_c   1.000
_cell.angle_alpha   90.00
_cell.angle_beta   90.00
_cell.angle_gamma   90.00
#
_symmetry.space_group_name_H-M   'P 1'
#
loop_
_entity.id
_entity.type
_entity.pdbx_description
1 polymer ?
#
loop_
_entity_poly.entity_id
_entity_poly.type
_entity_poly.pdbx_seq_one_letter_code
_entity_poly.pdbx_strand_id
1 'polypeptide(L)'
;MPPKGPRQRKSAAAAPSPRGAGVARAAAAAPAPAPRRPRQSDVQPGDPIPQPKKRRYRPGTLALKEIRRYQANTDLLMSKLPFARLVREIALQYQPSSEELRWQSQAILALQEAAEAFLVHLFEDTNLCAIHAKRVTIMQKDIQLARRIRGVWGGAGWV
;
A
#
# COMPACT_ATOMS: atom_id res chain seq x y z
N MET A 1 -2.18 60.27 -44.98
CA MET A 1 -1.63 59.49 -46.12
C MET A 1 -0.35 58.76 -45.68
N PRO A 2 -0.09 57.55 -46.21
CA PRO A 2 0.56 56.45 -45.51
C PRO A 2 2.06 56.28 -45.92
N PRO A 3 2.68 55.10 -45.75
CA PRO A 3 3.79 54.86 -44.83
C PRO A 3 5.16 54.79 -45.54
N LYS A 4 6.28 54.81 -44.79
CA LYS A 4 7.54 54.25 -45.29
C LYS A 4 7.90 53.02 -44.45
N GLY A 5 7.84 51.88 -45.15
CA GLY A 5 8.00 50.53 -44.64
C GLY A 5 9.43 50.17 -44.19
N PRO A 6 9.62 48.90 -43.80
CA PRO A 6 10.70 48.48 -42.94
C PRO A 6 12.01 48.30 -43.69
N ARG A 7 13.12 48.78 -43.12
CA ARG A 7 14.46 48.37 -43.56
C ARG A 7 14.80 47.02 -42.93
N GLN A 8 14.76 46.01 -43.79
CA GLN A 8 15.22 44.65 -43.54
C GLN A 8 16.64 44.64 -42.96
N ARG A 9 16.78 44.09 -41.76
CA ARG A 9 18.06 43.59 -41.27
C ARG A 9 18.14 42.11 -41.60
N LYS A 10 19.18 41.78 -42.39
CA LYS A 10 19.50 40.45 -42.88
C LYS A 10 19.61 39.44 -41.73
N SER A 11 18.99 38.29 -41.95
CA SER A 11 19.18 37.05 -41.24
C SER A 11 20.65 36.60 -41.29
N ALA A 12 21.22 36.31 -40.13
CA ALA A 12 22.43 35.51 -40.01
C ALA A 12 22.10 34.32 -39.12
N ALA A 13 21.93 33.16 -39.75
CA ALA A 13 21.84 31.87 -39.10
C ALA A 13 23.16 31.61 -38.36
N ALA A 14 23.11 31.47 -37.03
CA ALA A 14 24.23 30.97 -36.24
C ALA A 14 24.24 29.45 -36.32
N ALA A 15 25.26 28.93 -36.99
CA ALA A 15 25.59 27.52 -37.14
C ALA A 15 25.92 26.85 -35.79
N PRO A 16 25.80 25.51 -35.68
CA PRO A 16 25.94 24.77 -34.44
C PRO A 16 27.40 24.72 -33.94
N SER A 17 27.56 24.88 -32.63
CA SER A 17 28.83 24.82 -31.89
C SER A 17 29.52 23.45 -32.05
N PRO A 18 30.87 23.39 -32.10
CA PRO A 18 31.60 22.20 -32.53
C PRO A 18 31.66 21.14 -31.43
N ARG A 19 31.67 19.90 -31.87
CA ARG A 19 31.89 18.67 -31.10
C ARG A 19 33.17 18.78 -30.26
N GLY A 20 33.01 18.77 -28.93
CA GLY A 20 34.07 18.47 -27.98
C GLY A 20 34.25 16.95 -27.87
N ALA A 21 35.41 16.47 -28.33
CA ALA A 21 35.91 15.14 -28.07
C ALA A 21 36.57 15.08 -26.68
N GLY A 22 36.41 13.94 -25.99
CA GLY A 22 37.07 13.61 -24.72
C GLY A 22 36.12 13.70 -23.51
N VAL A 23 35.94 12.69 -22.66
CA VAL A 23 36.70 11.47 -22.39
C VAL A 23 35.66 10.42 -21.96
N ALA A 24 35.65 9.24 -22.58
CA ALA A 24 34.86 8.12 -22.10
C ALA A 24 35.35 7.75 -20.70
N ARG A 25 34.52 7.99 -19.68
CA ARG A 25 34.80 7.51 -18.33
C ARG A 25 34.72 5.98 -18.38
N ALA A 26 35.86 5.32 -18.39
CA ALA A 26 35.94 3.88 -18.24
C ALA A 26 35.21 3.50 -16.95
N ALA A 27 34.12 2.73 -17.07
CA ALA A 27 33.50 2.08 -15.93
C ALA A 27 34.50 1.04 -15.42
N ALA A 28 35.29 1.40 -14.42
CA ALA A 28 36.08 0.44 -13.67
C ALA A 28 35.09 -0.56 -13.05
N ALA A 29 35.16 -1.81 -13.50
CA ALA A 29 34.41 -2.91 -12.93
C ALA A 29 34.67 -2.94 -11.42
N ALA A 30 33.60 -2.84 -10.62
CA ALA A 30 33.70 -3.06 -9.19
C ALA A 30 34.23 -4.48 -8.96
N PRO A 31 35.21 -4.67 -8.05
CA PRO A 31 35.72 -6.01 -7.77
C PRO A 31 34.56 -6.88 -7.25
N ALA A 32 34.45 -8.09 -7.79
CA ALA A 32 33.47 -9.07 -7.36
C ALA A 32 33.53 -9.28 -5.84
N PRO A 33 32.38 -9.43 -5.15
CA PRO A 33 32.39 -9.67 -3.71
C PRO A 33 33.14 -10.97 -3.42
N ALA A 34 34.16 -10.89 -2.56
CA ALA A 34 34.92 -12.05 -2.12
C ALA A 34 33.99 -13.13 -1.54
N PRO A 35 34.27 -14.42 -1.75
CA PRO A 35 33.45 -15.50 -1.21
C PRO A 35 33.44 -15.39 0.32
N ARG A 36 32.24 -15.21 0.90
CA ARG A 36 32.06 -15.24 2.36
C ARG A 36 32.47 -16.62 2.86
N ARG A 37 33.61 -16.72 3.55
CA ARG A 37 33.99 -17.92 4.29
C ARG A 37 32.87 -18.28 5.28
N PRO A 38 32.45 -19.55 5.37
CA PRO A 38 31.54 -19.96 6.41
C PRO A 38 32.21 -19.68 7.76
N ARG A 39 31.51 -18.93 8.64
CA ARG A 39 31.97 -18.80 10.03
C ARG A 39 31.88 -20.20 10.64
N GLN A 40 33.02 -20.83 10.91
CA GLN A 40 33.06 -21.99 11.78
C GLN A 40 32.52 -21.52 13.13
N SER A 41 31.40 -22.09 13.54
CA SER A 41 30.91 -21.93 14.89
C SER A 41 31.81 -22.81 15.78
N ASP A 42 32.57 -22.20 16.69
CA ASP A 42 33.39 -22.89 17.70
C ASP A 42 32.52 -23.59 18.76
N VAL A 43 31.52 -24.36 18.34
CA VAL A 43 30.58 -25.07 19.20
C VAL A 43 31.08 -26.51 19.32
N GLN A 44 31.53 -26.89 20.52
CA GLN A 44 32.00 -28.24 20.80
C GLN A 44 30.83 -29.16 21.23
N PRO A 45 30.98 -30.49 21.09
CA PRO A 45 30.03 -31.45 21.64
C PRO A 45 29.91 -31.29 23.17
N GLY A 46 28.74 -30.85 23.65
CA GLY A 46 28.48 -30.58 25.07
C GLY A 46 28.22 -29.11 25.39
N ASP A 47 28.54 -28.18 24.48
CA ASP A 47 28.18 -26.78 24.63
C ASP A 47 26.67 -26.56 24.45
N PRO A 48 26.05 -25.62 25.19
CA PRO A 48 24.67 -25.24 24.93
C PRO A 48 24.56 -24.67 23.51
N ILE A 49 23.64 -25.23 22.71
CA ILE A 49 23.39 -24.79 21.33
C ILE A 49 23.20 -23.26 21.33
N PRO A 50 24.01 -22.49 20.60
CA PRO A 50 23.84 -21.05 20.52
C PRO A 50 22.45 -20.72 19.97
N GLN A 51 21.55 -20.27 20.83
CA GLN A 51 20.25 -19.83 20.36
C GLN A 51 20.45 -18.58 19.51
N PRO A 52 20.05 -18.60 18.22
CA PRO A 52 20.22 -17.44 17.37
C PRO A 52 19.47 -16.26 17.98
N LYS A 53 20.19 -15.16 18.25
CA LYS A 53 19.57 -13.93 18.75
C LYS A 53 18.47 -13.51 17.77
N LYS A 54 17.24 -13.37 18.27
CA LYS A 54 16.10 -12.90 17.46
C LYS A 54 16.45 -11.55 16.84
N ARG A 55 16.56 -11.51 15.51
CA ARG A 55 16.94 -10.28 14.80
C ARG A 55 15.80 -9.25 14.92
N ARG A 56 16.09 -8.11 15.54
CA ARG A 56 15.13 -6.98 15.59
C ARG A 56 15.09 -6.30 14.22
N TYR A 57 13.88 -6.13 13.69
CA TYR A 57 13.67 -5.36 12.47
C TYR A 57 13.76 -3.86 12.75
N ARG A 58 14.23 -3.08 11.76
CA ARG A 58 14.15 -1.63 11.86
C ARG A 58 12.67 -1.20 11.88
N PRO A 59 12.32 -0.11 12.57
CA PRO A 59 10.97 0.44 12.54
C PRO A 59 10.46 0.57 11.10
N GLY A 60 9.19 0.21 10.86
CA GLY A 60 8.55 0.23 9.54
C GLY A 60 8.92 -0.93 8.60
N THR A 61 9.99 -1.69 8.85
CA THR A 61 10.40 -2.79 7.95
C THR A 61 9.36 -3.92 7.89
N LEU A 62 8.80 -4.29 9.04
CA LEU A 62 7.76 -5.32 9.10
C LEU A 62 6.46 -4.83 8.47
N ALA A 63 6.04 -3.59 8.77
CA ALA A 63 4.86 -2.98 8.18
C ALA A 63 4.93 -2.94 6.65
N LEU A 64 6.06 -2.52 6.07
CA LEU A 64 6.24 -2.53 4.61
C LEU A 64 6.20 -3.93 4.00
N LYS A 65 6.70 -4.94 4.72
CA LYS A 65 6.63 -6.34 4.29
C LYS A 65 5.20 -6.87 4.33
N GLU A 66 4.46 -6.54 5.38
CA GLU A 66 3.05 -6.90 5.55
C GLU A 66 2.18 -6.23 4.48
N ILE A 67 2.35 -4.93 4.23
CA ILE A 67 1.63 -4.21 3.17
C ILE A 67 1.84 -4.89 1.82
N ARG A 68 3.09 -5.18 1.44
CA ARG A 68 3.37 -5.87 0.16
C ARG A 68 2.77 -7.27 0.10
N ARG A 69 2.80 -8.01 1.20
CA ARG A 69 2.20 -9.35 1.27
C ARG A 69 0.69 -9.28 1.09
N TYR A 70 0.01 -8.41 1.83
CA TYR A 70 -1.45 -8.29 1.79
C TYR A 70 -1.98 -7.66 0.51
N GLN A 71 -1.18 -6.86 -0.19
CA GLN A 71 -1.54 -6.34 -1.51
C GLN A 71 -1.30 -7.35 -2.64
N ALA A 72 -0.41 -8.33 -2.44
CA ALA A 72 -0.14 -9.37 -3.45
C ALA A 72 -1.13 -10.54 -3.38
N ASN A 73 -1.74 -10.76 -2.21
CA ASN A 73 -2.68 -11.84 -1.95
C ASN A 73 -4.11 -11.32 -1.81
N THR A 74 -5.08 -12.19 -2.05
CA THR A 74 -6.53 -11.88 -1.92
C THR A 74 -7.21 -12.75 -0.86
N ASP A 75 -6.45 -13.20 0.15
CA ASP A 75 -6.98 -14.02 1.24
C ASP A 75 -7.88 -13.17 2.15
N LEU A 76 -9.01 -13.75 2.61
CA LEU A 76 -9.87 -13.11 3.62
C LEU A 76 -9.12 -12.94 4.94
N LEU A 77 -9.18 -11.74 5.51
CA LEU A 77 -8.43 -11.34 6.70
C LEU A 77 -9.24 -11.51 7.99
N MET A 78 -10.57 -11.44 7.92
CA MET A 78 -11.42 -11.66 9.08
C MET A 78 -11.65 -13.15 9.37
N SER A 79 -11.70 -13.51 10.65
CA SER A 79 -12.03 -14.87 11.05
C SER A 79 -13.48 -15.21 10.70
N LYS A 80 -13.68 -16.32 9.99
CA LYS A 80 -15.00 -16.72 9.44
C LYS A 80 -16.08 -16.93 10.50
N LEU A 81 -15.77 -17.61 11.61
CA LEU A 81 -16.77 -17.94 12.64
C LEU A 81 -17.28 -16.71 13.41
N PRO A 82 -16.43 -15.79 13.90
CA PRO A 82 -16.89 -14.53 14.49
C PRO A 82 -17.74 -13.69 13.52
N PHE A 83 -17.33 -13.57 12.25
CA PHE A 83 -18.09 -12.83 11.24
C PHE A 83 -19.47 -13.47 11.02
N ALA A 84 -19.53 -14.80 10.89
CA ALA A 84 -20.79 -15.53 10.73
C ALA A 84 -21.74 -15.35 11.92
N ARG A 85 -21.22 -15.29 13.16
CA ARG A 85 -22.03 -15.02 14.36
C ARG A 85 -22.60 -13.61 14.34
N LEU A 86 -21.77 -12.62 13.99
CA LEU A 86 -22.20 -11.22 13.87
C LEU A 86 -23.31 -11.04 12.82
N VAL A 87 -23.17 -11.67 11.65
CA VAL A 87 -24.20 -11.60 10.58
C VAL A 87 -25.53 -12.14 11.10
N ARG A 88 -25.52 -13.27 11.82
CA ARG A 88 -26.74 -13.87 12.39
C ARG A 88 -27.34 -13.01 13.49
N GLU A 89 -26.52 -12.44 14.36
CA GLU A 89 -26.95 -11.53 15.42
C GLU A 89 -27.65 -10.29 14.85
N ILE A 90 -27.08 -9.66 13.82
CA ILE A 90 -27.69 -8.51 13.15
C ILE A 90 -28.99 -8.92 12.46
N ALA A 91 -29.02 -10.06 11.77
CA ALA A 91 -30.22 -10.53 11.07
C ALA A 91 -31.42 -10.75 12.02
N LEU A 92 -31.17 -11.24 13.24
CA LEU A 92 -32.20 -11.41 14.25
C LEU A 92 -32.84 -10.09 14.70
N GLN A 93 -32.11 -8.98 14.64
CA GLN A 93 -32.67 -7.65 14.98
C GLN A 93 -33.73 -7.19 13.99
N TYR A 94 -33.61 -7.59 12.71
CA TYR A 94 -34.53 -7.17 11.65
C TYR A 94 -35.71 -8.13 11.45
N GLN A 95 -35.54 -9.40 11.82
CA GLN A 95 -36.57 -10.41 11.64
C GLN A 95 -36.70 -11.31 12.87
N PRO A 96 -37.24 -10.80 13.99
CA PRO A 96 -37.37 -11.55 15.24
C PRO A 96 -38.51 -12.58 15.25
N SER A 97 -39.49 -12.44 14.33
CA SER A 97 -40.71 -13.26 14.29
C SER A 97 -40.65 -14.46 13.33
N SER A 98 -39.58 -14.59 12.54
CA SER A 98 -39.38 -15.74 11.65
C SER A 98 -38.64 -16.84 12.38
N GLU A 99 -39.04 -18.09 12.16
CA GLU A 99 -38.23 -19.27 12.51
C GLU A 99 -36.76 -19.06 12.12
N GLU A 100 -35.84 -19.62 12.91
CA GLU A 100 -34.39 -19.43 12.78
C GLU A 100 -33.93 -19.30 11.32
N LEU A 101 -33.49 -18.09 10.93
CA LEU A 101 -33.08 -17.80 9.56
C LEU A 101 -31.93 -18.75 9.16
N ARG A 102 -32.17 -19.61 8.17
CA ARG A 102 -31.15 -20.54 7.67
C ARG A 102 -30.25 -19.80 6.68
N TRP A 103 -28.95 -19.92 6.89
CA TRP A 103 -27.93 -19.28 6.05
C TRP A 103 -27.16 -20.31 5.25
N GLN A 104 -27.04 -20.06 3.95
CA GLN A 104 -26.10 -20.78 3.11
C GLN A 104 -24.66 -20.37 3.44
N SER A 105 -23.72 -21.32 3.42
CA SER A 105 -22.30 -21.05 3.66
C SER A 105 -21.72 -20.05 2.65
N GLN A 106 -22.08 -20.19 1.37
CA GLN A 106 -21.66 -19.29 0.29
C GLN A 106 -22.20 -17.86 0.46
N ALA A 107 -23.41 -17.69 1.00
CA ALA A 107 -23.97 -16.37 1.27
C ALA A 107 -23.16 -15.62 2.34
N ILE A 108 -22.76 -16.31 3.40
CA ILE A 108 -21.92 -15.72 4.46
C ILE A 108 -20.54 -15.35 3.89
N LEU A 109 -19.95 -16.18 3.02
CA LEU A 109 -18.68 -15.88 2.36
C LEU A 109 -18.80 -14.63 1.46
N ALA A 110 -19.85 -14.55 0.64
CA ALA A 110 -20.08 -13.38 -0.21
C ALA A 110 -20.26 -12.09 0.59
N LEU A 111 -20.99 -12.15 1.72
CA LEU A 111 -21.12 -11.02 2.65
C LEU A 111 -19.76 -10.61 3.24
N GLN A 112 -18.90 -11.59 3.58
CA GLN A 112 -17.57 -11.32 4.10
C GLN A 112 -16.68 -10.66 3.04
N GLU A 113 -16.65 -11.18 1.82
CA GLU A 113 -15.90 -10.61 0.70
C GLU A 113 -16.32 -9.17 0.42
N ALA A 114 -17.63 -8.89 0.36
CA ALA A 114 -18.15 -7.55 0.14
C ALA A 114 -17.78 -6.59 1.30
N ALA A 115 -17.89 -7.05 2.55
CA ALA A 115 -17.54 -6.24 3.71
C ALA A 115 -16.04 -5.92 3.78
N GLU A 116 -15.16 -6.90 3.55
CA GLU A 116 -13.71 -6.67 3.53
C GLU A 116 -13.31 -5.75 2.38
N ALA A 117 -13.85 -5.97 1.17
CA ALA A 117 -13.61 -5.09 0.04
C ALA A 117 -14.04 -3.65 0.36
N PHE A 118 -15.22 -3.45 0.93
CA PHE A 118 -15.68 -2.12 1.32
C PHE A 118 -14.74 -1.43 2.32
N LEU A 119 -14.31 -2.16 3.36
CA LEU A 119 -13.41 -1.62 4.39
C LEU A 119 -12.03 -1.28 3.83
N VAL A 120 -11.45 -2.09 2.94
CA VAL A 120 -10.17 -1.80 2.29
C VAL A 120 -10.25 -0.48 1.52
N HIS A 121 -11.25 -0.32 0.64
CA HIS A 121 -11.40 0.93 -0.12
C HIS A 121 -11.65 2.14 0.80
N LEU A 122 -12.42 1.97 1.87
CA LEU A 122 -12.64 3.06 2.84
C LEU A 122 -11.33 3.44 3.56
N PHE A 123 -10.48 2.46 3.89
CA PHE A 123 -9.18 2.73 4.51
C PHE A 123 -8.16 3.34 3.56
N GLU A 124 -8.24 3.06 2.26
CA GLU A 124 -7.46 3.75 1.23
C GLU A 124 -7.80 5.25 1.20
N ASP A 125 -9.09 5.59 1.13
CA ASP A 125 -9.58 6.97 1.19
C ASP A 125 -9.18 7.68 2.51
N THR A 126 -9.29 6.95 3.63
CA THR A 126 -8.88 7.42 4.95
C THR A 126 -7.39 7.71 5.01
N ASN A 127 -6.57 6.85 4.38
CA ASN A 127 -5.13 7.02 4.34
C ASN A 127 -4.74 8.28 3.54
N LEU A 128 -5.43 8.56 2.43
CA LEU A 128 -5.26 9.81 1.67
C LEU A 128 -5.59 11.04 2.53
N CYS A 129 -6.64 10.99 3.36
CA CYS A 129 -6.99 12.06 4.30
C CYS A 129 -5.88 12.27 5.35
N ALA A 130 -5.28 11.19 5.87
CA ALA A 130 -4.18 11.28 6.82
C ALA A 130 -2.92 11.91 6.20
N ILE A 131 -2.56 11.50 4.97
CA ILE A 131 -1.43 12.05 4.21
C ILE A 131 -1.65 13.52 3.88
N HIS A 132 -2.87 13.90 3.49
CA HIS A 132 -3.25 15.30 3.24
C HIS A 132 -3.01 16.18 4.48
N ALA A 133 -3.23 15.62 5.68
CA ALA A 133 -2.96 16.27 6.96
C ALA A 133 -1.51 16.10 7.46
N LYS A 134 -0.56 15.68 6.61
CA LYS A 134 0.87 15.47 6.91
C LYS A 134 1.13 14.46 8.04
N ARG A 135 0.28 13.44 8.19
CA ARG A 135 0.43 12.36 9.18
C ARG A 135 0.65 11.01 8.50
N VAL A 136 1.27 10.10 9.24
CA VAL A 136 1.42 8.69 8.84
C VAL A 136 0.40 7.80 9.56
N THR A 137 -0.03 8.20 10.76
CA THR A 137 -1.02 7.46 11.55
C THR A 137 -2.44 7.94 11.22
N ILE A 138 -3.30 7.01 10.82
CA ILE A 138 -4.73 7.25 10.62
C ILE A 138 -5.44 7.51 11.94
N MET A 139 -6.47 8.36 11.90
CA MET A 139 -7.28 8.75 13.07
C MET A 139 -8.78 8.67 12.74
N GLN A 140 -9.62 8.66 13.76
CA GLN A 140 -11.09 8.61 13.60
C GLN A 140 -11.63 9.76 12.73
N LYS A 141 -11.06 10.96 12.86
CA LYS A 141 -11.43 12.13 12.04
C LYS A 141 -11.18 11.92 10.53
N ASP A 142 -10.18 11.11 10.18
CA ASP A 142 -9.87 10.81 8.78
C ASP A 142 -10.95 9.90 8.18
N ILE A 143 -11.42 8.91 8.96
CA ILE A 143 -12.51 8.01 8.57
C ILE A 143 -13.81 8.79 8.43
N GLN A 144 -14.12 9.67 9.40
CA GLN A 144 -15.32 10.51 9.35
C GLN A 144 -15.30 11.43 8.13
N LEU A 145 -14.15 12.04 7.82
CA LEU A 145 -13.99 12.87 6.64
C LEU A 145 -14.17 12.07 5.35
N ALA A 146 -13.52 10.91 5.24
CA ALA A 146 -13.63 10.04 4.07
C ALA A 146 -15.09 9.61 3.82
N ARG A 147 -15.79 9.16 4.88
CA ARG A 147 -17.22 8.80 4.80
C ARG A 147 -18.10 9.98 4.39
N ARG A 148 -17.80 11.18 4.89
CA ARG A 148 -18.56 12.40 4.55
C ARG A 148 -18.39 12.79 3.09
N ILE A 149 -17.17 12.70 2.56
CA ILE A 149 -16.87 13.03 1.15
C ILE A 149 -17.48 12.00 0.21
N ARG A 150 -17.45 10.72 0.57
CA ARG A 150 -18.06 9.64 -0.23
C ARG A 150 -19.59 9.74 -0.33
N GLY A 151 -20.20 10.57 0.52
CA GLY A 151 -21.64 10.79 0.54
C GLY A 151 -22.43 9.60 1.08
N VAL A 152 -23.75 9.76 1.06
CA VAL A 152 -24.72 8.77 1.59
C VAL A 152 -24.54 7.41 0.90
N TRP A 153 -24.30 7.41 -0.40
CA TRP A 153 -24.21 6.19 -1.20
C TRP A 153 -22.90 5.40 -1.01
N GLY A 154 -21.82 6.06 -0.57
CA GLY A 154 -20.49 5.44 -0.48
C GLY A 154 -19.96 5.23 0.95
N GLY A 155 -20.45 5.96 1.94
CA GLY A 155 -19.90 5.94 3.30
C GLY A 155 -20.93 5.78 4.42
N ALA A 156 -22.20 6.07 4.17
CA ALA A 156 -23.26 6.01 5.16
C ALA A 156 -24.40 5.16 4.60
N GLY A 157 -24.26 3.83 4.71
CA GLY A 157 -25.38 2.93 4.47
C GLY A 157 -26.65 3.48 5.12
N TRP A 158 -27.73 3.48 4.34
CA TRP A 158 -29.04 4.08 4.62
C TRP A 158 -29.34 4.25 6.11
N VAL A 159 -29.43 5.51 6.53
CA VAL A 159 -30.30 5.93 7.64
C VAL A 159 -31.65 6.30 7.03
#